data_AF-A0A397TFK4-F1
#
_entry.id   AF-A0A397TFK4-F1
#
_cell.length_a   1.000
_cell.length_b   1.000
_cell.length_c   1.000
_cell.angle_alpha   90.00
_cell.angle_beta   90.00
_cell.angle_gamma   90.00
#
_symmetry.space_group_name_H-M   'P 1'
#
loop_
_entity.id
_entity.type
_entity.pdbx_description
1 polymer ?
#
loop_
_entity_poly.entity_id
_entity_poly.type
_entity_poly.pdbx_seq_one_letter_code
_entity_poly.pdbx_strand_id
1 'polypeptide(L)'
;MKLDNKLKIVLFKFINTPISLSLTNREWYSISQDPCARAEWLIYKYGRAHALFHAVRLGNNFITVEVIGELLSKNAIISRYFVQRLLMHFGIHDEQLKRERNAHNQVDSSRINPFQPSPWASKLSPTIFTTLLTEGYKILNDADLATKGNDMELFILLSGGPFFV
;
A
#
# COMPACT_ATOMS: atom_id res chain seq x y z
N MET A 1 -14.00 -11.70 32.58
CA MET A 1 -14.52 -12.18 31.28
C MET A 1 -13.59 -11.70 30.19
N LYS A 2 -12.95 -12.61 29.44
CA LYS A 2 -11.99 -12.26 28.38
C LYS A 2 -12.74 -12.20 27.05
N LEU A 3 -12.65 -11.07 26.35
CA LEU A 3 -13.28 -10.93 25.03
C LEU A 3 -12.55 -11.83 24.03
N ASP A 4 -13.31 -12.59 23.25
CA ASP A 4 -12.76 -13.46 22.20
C ASP A 4 -12.02 -12.66 21.13
N ASN A 5 -10.95 -13.23 20.57
CA ASN A 5 -10.12 -12.53 19.59
C ASN A 5 -10.89 -12.23 18.29
N LYS A 6 -11.84 -13.07 17.85
CA LYS A 6 -12.65 -12.77 16.65
C LYS A 6 -13.49 -11.53 16.86
N LEU A 7 -14.09 -11.37 18.04
CA LEU A 7 -14.85 -10.17 18.40
C LEU A 7 -13.94 -8.93 18.44
N LYS A 8 -12.72 -9.06 18.96
CA LYS A 8 -11.76 -7.94 18.94
C LYS A 8 -11.40 -7.50 17.53
N ILE A 9 -11.19 -8.43 16.60
CA ILE A 9 -10.94 -8.11 15.19
C ILE A 9 -12.12 -7.35 14.58
N VAL A 10 -13.34 -7.84 14.83
CA VAL A 10 -14.57 -7.18 14.35
C VAL A 10 -14.72 -5.77 14.93
N LEU A 11 -14.35 -5.54 16.19
CA LEU A 11 -14.34 -4.19 16.77
C LEU A 11 -13.24 -3.31 16.19
N PHE A 12 -12.05 -3.88 15.98
CA PHE A 12 -10.87 -3.17 15.51
C PHE A 12 -11.08 -2.50 14.14
N LYS A 13 -11.83 -3.13 13.22
CA LYS A 13 -12.10 -2.52 11.90
C LYS A 13 -12.86 -1.19 11.97
N PHE A 14 -13.65 -0.95 13.03
CA PHE A 14 -14.42 0.28 13.21
C PHE A 14 -13.60 1.41 13.83
N ILE A 15 -12.37 1.14 14.26
CA ILE A 15 -11.50 2.14 14.88
C ILE A 15 -10.95 3.08 13.81
N ASN A 16 -11.16 4.39 14.00
CA ASN A 16 -10.67 5.36 13.03
C ASN A 16 -9.13 5.38 12.93
N THR A 17 -8.45 5.32 14.09
CA THR A 17 -6.98 5.41 14.17
C THR A 17 -6.41 4.19 14.92
N PRO A 18 -5.98 3.13 14.21
CA PRO A 18 -5.51 1.89 14.83
C PRO A 18 -4.40 2.07 15.89
N ILE A 19 -3.49 3.02 15.66
CA ILE A 19 -2.32 3.18 16.53
C ILE A 19 -2.71 3.61 17.95
N SER A 20 -3.75 4.45 18.12
CA SER A 20 -4.14 4.91 19.44
C SER A 20 -4.63 3.75 20.30
N LEU A 21 -5.45 2.86 19.74
CA LEU A 21 -5.94 1.67 20.45
C LEU A 21 -4.80 0.68 20.74
N SER A 22 -3.90 0.50 19.79
CA SER A 22 -2.74 -0.41 19.91
C SER A 22 -1.83 -0.03 21.08
N LEU A 23 -1.68 1.27 21.36
CA LEU A 23 -0.85 1.78 22.45
C LEU A 23 -1.49 1.66 23.84
N THR A 24 -2.80 1.35 23.93
CA THR A 24 -3.49 1.26 25.22
C THR A 24 -3.17 -0.01 26.00
N ASN A 25 -2.99 -1.16 25.30
CA ASN A 25 -2.79 -2.46 25.93
C ASN A 25 -2.11 -3.44 24.94
N ARG A 26 -1.28 -4.35 25.47
CA ARG A 26 -0.67 -5.48 24.76
C ARG A 26 -1.67 -6.34 23.98
N GLU A 27 -2.87 -6.58 24.49
CA GLU A 27 -3.86 -7.37 23.75
C GLU A 27 -4.30 -6.67 22.46
N TRP A 28 -4.57 -5.37 22.51
CA TRP A 28 -4.92 -4.58 21.33
C TRP A 28 -3.74 -4.38 20.41
N TYR A 29 -2.54 -4.27 20.96
CA TYR A 29 -1.32 -4.33 20.17
C TYR A 29 -1.24 -5.63 19.37
N SER A 30 -1.45 -6.80 19.99
CA SER A 30 -1.46 -8.07 19.27
C SER A 30 -2.51 -8.12 18.15
N ILE A 31 -3.74 -7.63 18.41
CA ILE A 31 -4.78 -7.52 17.37
C ILE A 31 -4.35 -6.56 16.26
N SER A 32 -3.66 -5.47 16.58
CA SER A 32 -3.15 -4.52 15.56
C SER A 32 -2.06 -5.09 14.66
N GLN A 33 -1.37 -6.14 15.11
CA GLN A 33 -0.36 -6.86 14.34
C GLN A 33 -0.96 -8.03 13.53
N ASP A 34 -2.20 -8.42 13.82
CA ASP A 34 -2.87 -9.52 13.13
C ASP A 34 -3.15 -9.19 11.65
N PRO A 35 -2.71 -10.04 10.69
CA PRO A 35 -2.90 -9.77 9.28
C PRO A 35 -4.36 -9.66 8.84
N CYS A 36 -5.23 -10.52 9.39
CA CYS A 36 -6.66 -10.51 9.09
C CYS A 36 -7.32 -9.23 9.60
N ALA A 37 -6.98 -8.79 10.82
CA ALA A 37 -7.46 -7.53 11.38
C ALA A 37 -7.05 -6.31 10.54
N ARG A 38 -5.79 -6.27 10.06
CA ARG A 38 -5.30 -5.20 9.18
C ARG A 38 -6.04 -5.19 7.85
N ALA A 39 -6.23 -6.37 7.23
CA ALA A 39 -6.94 -6.50 5.97
C ALA A 39 -8.41 -6.06 6.10
N GLU A 40 -9.10 -6.50 7.15
CA GLU A 40 -10.49 -6.08 7.41
C GLU A 40 -10.61 -4.58 7.65
N TRP A 41 -9.70 -4.00 8.44
CA TRP A 41 -9.67 -2.56 8.67
C TRP A 41 -9.44 -1.77 7.38
N LEU A 42 -8.49 -2.19 6.54
CA LEU A 42 -8.22 -1.54 5.24
C LEU A 42 -9.42 -1.58 4.31
N ILE A 43 -10.05 -2.76 4.17
CA ILE A 43 -11.22 -2.94 3.30
C ILE A 43 -12.40 -2.13 3.83
N TYR A 44 -12.64 -2.15 5.14
CA TYR A 44 -13.73 -1.38 5.75
C TYR A 44 -13.51 0.14 5.56
N LYS A 45 -12.29 0.63 5.75
CA LYS A 45 -11.99 2.06 5.71
C LYS A 45 -11.90 2.65 4.31
N TYR A 46 -11.33 1.92 3.36
CA TYR A 46 -11.00 2.44 2.02
C TYR A 46 -11.73 1.75 0.87
N GLY A 47 -12.43 0.65 1.15
CA GLY A 47 -13.01 -0.21 0.13
C GLY A 47 -11.99 -1.12 -0.54
N ARG A 48 -12.49 -2.14 -1.26
CA ARG A 48 -11.67 -3.20 -1.88
C ARG A 48 -10.74 -2.67 -2.98
N ALA A 49 -11.16 -1.65 -3.72
CA ALA A 49 -10.39 -1.06 -4.82
C ALA A 49 -9.14 -0.31 -4.34
N HIS A 50 -9.21 0.32 -3.16
CA HIS A 50 -8.12 1.16 -2.65
C HIS A 50 -7.32 0.52 -1.51
N ALA A 51 -7.79 -0.60 -0.95
CA ALA A 51 -7.18 -1.23 0.21
C ALA A 51 -5.66 -1.43 0.05
N LEU A 52 -5.22 -1.94 -1.11
CA LEU A 52 -3.79 -2.16 -1.41
C LEU A 52 -2.99 -0.86 -1.56
N PHE A 53 -3.56 0.17 -2.20
CA PHE A 53 -2.93 1.49 -2.30
C PHE A 53 -2.64 2.07 -0.91
N HIS A 54 -3.64 2.04 -0.02
CA HIS A 54 -3.46 2.56 1.33
C HIS A 54 -2.57 1.65 2.19
N ALA A 55 -2.59 0.33 1.98
CA ALA A 55 -1.68 -0.59 2.67
C ALA A 55 -0.21 -0.24 2.40
N VAL A 56 0.17 -0.09 1.12
CA VAL A 56 1.53 0.29 0.72
C VAL A 56 1.89 1.69 1.22
N ARG A 57 0.96 2.66 1.13
CA ARG A 57 1.16 4.03 1.63
C ARG A 57 1.44 4.08 3.14
N LEU A 58 0.87 3.17 3.93
CA LEU A 58 1.15 3.05 5.36
C LEU A 58 2.55 2.46 5.66
N GLY A 59 3.20 1.86 4.65
CA GLY A 59 4.59 1.45 4.68
C GLY A 59 4.84 0.08 5.32
N ASN A 60 6.13 -0.28 5.39
CA ASN A 60 6.60 -1.62 5.77
C ASN A 60 6.21 -2.07 7.18
N ASN A 61 5.90 -1.14 8.09
CA ASN A 61 5.44 -1.49 9.44
C ASN A 61 3.99 -2.01 9.43
N PHE A 62 3.23 -1.68 8.39
CA PHE A 62 1.81 -2.03 8.25
C PHE A 62 1.60 -3.17 7.25
N ILE A 63 2.15 -3.05 6.04
CA ILE A 63 1.97 -4.07 4.99
C ILE A 63 3.01 -5.19 5.14
N THR A 64 2.54 -6.42 5.16
CA THR A 64 3.37 -7.64 5.14
C THR A 64 2.85 -8.60 4.07
N VAL A 65 3.59 -9.68 3.78
CA VAL A 65 3.18 -10.70 2.80
C VAL A 65 1.86 -11.35 3.22
N GLU A 66 1.70 -11.61 4.52
CA GLU A 66 0.48 -12.17 5.10
C GLU A 66 -0.72 -11.22 4.94
N VAL A 67 -0.51 -9.91 5.17
CA VAL A 67 -1.57 -8.90 4.96
C VAL A 67 -1.99 -8.84 3.49
N ILE A 68 -1.06 -8.97 2.56
CA ILE A 68 -1.38 -9.05 1.12
C ILE A 68 -2.24 -10.29 0.84
N GLY A 69 -1.83 -11.45 1.34
CA GLY A 69 -2.61 -12.69 1.20
C GLY A 69 -4.04 -12.56 1.73
N GLU A 70 -4.20 -11.98 2.92
CA GLU A 70 -5.51 -11.72 3.53
C GLU A 70 -6.36 -10.69 2.76
N LEU A 71 -5.73 -9.67 2.17
CA LEU A 71 -6.43 -8.71 1.31
C LEU A 71 -6.97 -9.39 0.05
N LEU A 72 -6.15 -10.21 -0.60
CA LEU A 72 -6.53 -10.92 -1.83
C LEU A 72 -7.60 -11.99 -1.55
N SER A 73 -7.49 -12.73 -0.45
CA SER A 73 -8.53 -13.70 -0.05
C SER A 73 -9.89 -13.03 0.23
N LYS A 74 -9.87 -11.75 0.63
CA LYS A 74 -11.07 -10.92 0.87
C LYS A 74 -11.48 -10.08 -0.36
N ASN A 75 -11.00 -10.43 -1.55
CA ASN A 75 -11.30 -9.79 -2.84
C ASN A 75 -10.86 -8.32 -2.94
N ALA A 76 -9.74 -7.94 -2.31
CA ALA A 76 -9.08 -6.68 -2.64
C ALA A 76 -8.64 -6.68 -4.11
N ILE A 77 -8.79 -5.55 -4.79
CA ILE A 77 -8.59 -5.48 -6.24
C ILE A 77 -7.16 -5.03 -6.51
N ILE A 78 -6.39 -5.86 -7.23
CA ILE A 78 -5.17 -5.42 -7.89
C ILE A 78 -5.57 -4.84 -9.25
N SER A 79 -5.60 -3.52 -9.37
CA SER A 79 -5.81 -2.87 -10.67
C SER A 79 -4.51 -2.80 -11.46
N ARG A 80 -4.61 -2.78 -12.80
CA ARG A 80 -3.46 -2.51 -13.68
C ARG A 80 -2.79 -1.18 -13.31
N TYR A 81 -3.59 -0.15 -13.04
CA TYR A 81 -3.10 1.15 -12.58
C TYR A 81 -2.29 1.05 -11.28
N PHE A 82 -2.73 0.24 -10.30
CA PHE A 82 -1.94 0.00 -9.08
C PHE A 82 -0.56 -0.55 -9.38
N VAL A 83 -0.49 -1.59 -10.21
CA VAL A 83 0.79 -2.24 -10.54
C VAL A 83 1.71 -1.29 -11.32
N GLN A 84 1.16 -0.53 -12.26
CA GLN A 84 1.91 0.49 -13.00
C GLN A 84 2.47 1.56 -12.08
N ARG A 85 1.65 2.10 -11.18
CA ARG A 85 2.11 3.08 -10.19
C ARG A 85 3.14 2.48 -9.25
N LEU A 86 3.00 1.21 -8.88
CA LEU A 86 3.99 0.50 -8.07
C LEU A 86 5.34 0.43 -8.80
N LEU A 87 5.34 0.00 -10.07
CA LEU A 87 6.54 -0.05 -10.93
C LEU A 87 7.18 1.32 -11.12
N MET A 88 6.37 2.34 -11.37
CA MET A 88 6.85 3.71 -11.54
C MET A 88 7.50 4.22 -10.25
N HIS A 89 6.89 4.04 -9.08
CA HIS A 89 7.32 4.73 -7.86
C HIS A 89 8.31 3.96 -6.99
N PHE A 90 8.51 2.66 -7.24
CA PHE A 90 9.50 1.86 -6.52
C PHE A 90 10.94 2.31 -6.87
N GLY A 91 11.80 2.44 -5.87
CA GLY A 91 13.22 2.74 -6.07
C GLY A 91 13.57 4.16 -6.56
N ILE A 92 12.61 5.02 -6.92
CA ILE A 92 12.89 6.41 -7.38
C ILE A 92 13.59 7.24 -6.30
N HIS A 93 13.29 6.99 -5.02
CA HIS A 93 13.86 7.74 -3.89
C HIS A 93 14.87 6.90 -3.14
N ASP A 94 15.94 6.52 -3.83
CA ASP A 94 17.19 6.19 -3.17
C ASP A 94 18.00 7.48 -2.96
N GLU A 95 17.97 7.98 -1.73
CA GLU A 95 18.69 9.20 -1.33
C GLU A 95 20.21 9.05 -1.51
N GLN A 96 20.75 7.83 -1.46
CA GLN A 96 22.17 7.58 -1.66
C GLN A 96 22.53 7.71 -3.14
N LEU A 97 21.76 7.08 -4.04
CA LEU A 97 21.97 7.22 -5.48
C LEU A 97 21.77 8.67 -5.97
N LYS A 98 20.81 9.40 -5.38
CA LYS A 98 20.63 10.83 -5.66
C LYS A 98 21.83 11.65 -5.22
N ARG A 99 22.40 11.40 -4.03
CA ARG A 99 23.62 12.07 -3.56
C ARG A 99 24.81 11.76 -4.44
N GLU A 100 25.02 10.49 -4.78
CA GLU A 100 26.13 10.05 -5.62
C GLU A 100 26.05 10.66 -7.03
N ARG A 101 24.85 10.70 -7.63
CA ARG A 101 24.58 11.38 -8.90
C ARG A 101 24.88 12.89 -8.81
N ASN A 102 24.43 13.55 -7.76
CA ASN A 102 24.61 15.00 -7.61
C ASN A 102 26.09 15.37 -7.37
N ALA A 103 26.82 14.54 -6.62
CA ALA A 103 28.26 14.69 -6.41
C ALA A 103 29.06 14.54 -7.71
N HIS A 104 28.71 13.55 -8.54
CA HIS A 104 29.33 13.37 -9.86
C HIS A 104 29.02 14.51 -10.84
N ASN A 105 27.80 15.06 -10.80
CA ASN A 105 27.37 16.11 -11.71
C ASN A 105 27.76 17.53 -11.25
N GLN A 106 28.51 17.68 -10.14
CA GLN A 106 28.89 18.98 -9.54
C GLN A 106 27.70 19.95 -9.40
N VAL A 107 26.51 19.40 -9.10
CA VAL A 107 25.31 20.22 -8.94
C VAL A 107 25.41 20.94 -7.59
N ASP A 108 25.40 22.27 -7.64
CA ASP A 108 25.47 23.15 -6.48
C ASP A 108 24.39 22.75 -5.46
N SER A 109 24.81 22.30 -4.27
CA SER A 109 23.92 21.80 -3.22
C SER A 109 22.93 22.86 -2.72
N SER A 110 23.21 24.13 -3.00
CA SER A 110 22.38 25.31 -2.72
C SER A 110 21.13 25.42 -3.60
N ARG A 111 21.02 24.69 -4.72
CA ARG A 111 19.84 24.65 -5.61
C ARG A 111 18.95 23.43 -5.41
N ILE A 112 19.29 22.55 -4.47
CA ILE A 112 18.51 21.35 -4.19
C ILE A 112 17.24 21.77 -3.49
N ASN A 113 16.11 21.64 -4.21
CA ASN A 113 14.79 21.95 -3.67
C ASN A 113 14.57 21.17 -2.36
N PRO A 114 14.27 21.84 -1.25
CA PRO A 114 14.12 21.16 0.03
C PRO A 114 12.84 20.31 -0.01
N PHE A 115 13.02 19.01 0.22
CA PHE A 115 11.94 18.06 0.55
C PHE A 115 10.82 17.91 -0.50
N GLN A 116 11.09 17.18 -1.58
CA GLN A 116 9.99 16.44 -2.22
C GLN A 116 9.62 15.23 -1.34
N PRO A 117 8.35 15.06 -0.92
CA PRO A 117 7.94 13.90 -0.16
C PRO A 117 8.22 12.63 -0.97
N SER A 118 8.79 11.63 -0.30
CA SER A 118 9.06 10.33 -0.93
C SER A 118 7.74 9.75 -1.48
N PRO A 119 7.70 9.26 -2.74
CA PRO A 119 6.55 8.63 -3.34
C PRO A 119 6.01 7.53 -2.45
N TRP A 120 4.70 7.35 -2.48
CA TRP A 120 3.95 6.44 -1.60
C TRP A 120 4.48 4.99 -1.56
N ALA A 121 5.18 4.53 -2.60
CA ALA A 121 5.75 3.18 -2.70
C ALA A 121 7.29 3.14 -2.64
N SER A 122 7.99 4.27 -2.49
CA SER A 122 9.45 4.31 -2.70
C SER A 122 10.25 3.61 -1.61
N LYS A 123 9.68 3.47 -0.40
CA LYS A 123 10.32 2.82 0.75
C LYS A 123 9.86 1.38 0.96
N LEU A 124 9.13 0.82 0.00
CA LEU A 124 8.56 -0.52 0.12
C LEU A 124 9.69 -1.57 0.17
N SER A 125 9.53 -2.59 1.02
CA SER A 125 10.47 -3.71 1.03
C SER A 125 10.48 -4.43 -0.33
N PRO A 126 11.65 -4.83 -0.86
CA PRO A 126 11.74 -5.60 -2.10
C PRO A 126 10.86 -6.84 -2.09
N THR A 127 10.76 -7.54 -0.96
CA THR A 127 9.91 -8.73 -0.81
C THR A 127 8.42 -8.42 -1.00
N ILE A 128 7.95 -7.30 -0.43
CA ILE A 128 6.56 -6.87 -0.55
C ILE A 128 6.29 -6.44 -2.00
N PHE A 129 7.23 -5.71 -2.59
CA PHE A 129 7.16 -5.29 -3.99
C PHE A 129 7.06 -6.48 -4.96
N THR A 130 7.97 -7.45 -4.86
CA THR A 130 7.96 -8.63 -5.75
C THR A 130 6.72 -9.49 -5.55
N THR A 131 6.22 -9.60 -4.32
CA THR A 131 4.96 -10.30 -4.04
C THR A 131 3.79 -9.62 -4.74
N LEU A 132 3.63 -8.30 -4.59
CA LEU A 132 2.55 -7.54 -5.24
C LEU A 132 2.61 -7.61 -6.76
N LEU A 133 3.82 -7.53 -7.34
CA LEU A 133 3.99 -7.69 -8.78
C LEU A 133 3.60 -9.10 -9.23
N THR A 134 4.08 -10.13 -8.54
CA THR A 134 3.82 -11.52 -8.89
C THR A 134 2.31 -11.82 -8.87
N GLU A 135 1.61 -11.39 -7.82
CA GLU A 135 0.15 -11.54 -7.74
C GLU A 135 -0.57 -10.67 -8.77
N GLY A 136 -0.07 -9.47 -9.05
CA GLY A 136 -0.62 -8.61 -10.09
C GLY A 136 -0.55 -9.23 -11.50
N TYR A 137 0.60 -9.78 -11.88
CA TYR A 137 0.76 -10.47 -13.17
C TYR A 137 -0.12 -11.73 -13.26
N LYS A 138 -0.23 -12.50 -12.16
CA LYS A 138 -1.11 -13.69 -12.11
C LYS A 138 -2.58 -13.33 -12.29
N ILE A 139 -3.07 -12.31 -11.59
CA ILE A 139 -4.50 -11.93 -11.59
C ILE A 139 -4.89 -11.25 -12.89
N LEU A 140 -4.03 -10.36 -13.42
CA LEU A 140 -4.35 -9.58 -14.62
C LEU A 140 -4.06 -10.33 -15.92
N ASN A 141 -3.22 -11.37 -15.88
CA ASN A 141 -2.84 -12.20 -17.02
C ASN A 141 -2.44 -11.37 -18.26
N ASP A 142 -1.72 -10.28 -18.02
CA ASP A 142 -1.38 -9.27 -19.02
C ASP A 142 0.15 -9.11 -19.09
N ALA A 143 0.73 -9.48 -20.22
CA ALA A 143 2.17 -9.37 -20.46
C ALA A 143 2.63 -7.91 -20.64
N ASP A 144 1.71 -7.01 -21.02
CA ASP A 144 1.97 -5.60 -21.36
C ASP A 144 1.63 -4.64 -20.19
N LEU A 145 1.58 -5.18 -18.97
CA LEU A 145 1.21 -4.45 -17.75
C LEU A 145 2.05 -3.17 -17.54
N ALA A 146 3.31 -3.17 -17.99
CA ALA A 146 4.23 -2.04 -17.89
C ALA A 146 4.07 -0.97 -18.99
N THR A 147 3.36 -1.24 -20.09
CA THR A 147 3.46 -0.43 -21.33
C THR A 147 2.24 0.45 -21.64
N LYS A 148 1.07 0.25 -20.99
CA LYS A 148 -0.17 1.01 -21.31
C LYS A 148 -0.75 1.81 -20.14
N GLY A 149 -0.43 3.10 -20.07
CA GLY A 149 -0.82 4.01 -18.99
C GLY A 149 -2.25 4.58 -19.02
N ASN A 150 -3.25 3.90 -19.59
CA ASN A 150 -4.58 4.51 -19.82
C ASN A 150 -5.73 3.97 -18.93
N ASP A 151 -5.40 3.26 -17.85
CA ASP A 151 -6.38 2.57 -17.00
C ASP A 151 -6.95 3.39 -15.83
N MET A 152 -6.77 4.72 -15.88
CA MET A 152 -7.28 5.62 -14.85
C MET A 152 -8.82 5.56 -14.78
N GLU A 153 -9.50 5.44 -15.92
CA GLU A 153 -10.97 5.35 -15.97
C GLU A 153 -11.50 4.11 -15.27
N LEU A 154 -10.87 2.95 -15.48
CA LEU A 154 -11.25 1.70 -14.81
C LEU A 154 -11.02 1.82 -13.29
N PHE A 155 -9.91 2.43 -12.88
CA PHE A 155 -9.66 2.69 -11.47
C PHE A 155 -10.72 3.61 -10.85
N ILE A 156 -11.08 4.70 -11.53
CA ILE A 156 -12.15 5.64 -11.12
C ILE A 156 -13.51 4.92 -11.04
N LEU A 157 -13.83 4.07 -12.02
CA LEU A 157 -15.06 3.28 -12.04
C LEU A 157 -15.15 2.33 -10.83
N LEU A 158 -14.10 1.53 -10.58
CA LEU A 158 -14.06 0.56 -9.48
C LEU A 158 -14.01 1.23 -8.09
N SER A 159 -13.65 2.51 -8.04
CA SER A 159 -13.66 3.33 -6.83
C SER A 159 -14.97 4.06 -6.57
N GLY A 160 -15.99 3.87 -7.43
CA GLY A 160 -17.28 4.56 -7.30
C GLY A 160 -17.23 6.03 -7.69
N GLY A 161 -16.27 6.40 -8.56
CA GLY A 161 -16.19 7.74 -9.13
C GLY A 161 -17.43 8.09 -9.96
N PRO A 162 -17.74 9.39 -10.10
CA PRO A 162 -18.93 9.84 -10.82
C PRO A 162 -18.90 9.36 -12.27
N PHE A 163 -20.00 8.73 -12.70
CA PHE A 163 -20.28 8.45 -14.09
C PHE A 163 -20.57 9.78 -14.79
N PHE A 164 -19.57 10.43 -15.36
CA PHE A 164 -19.84 11.48 -16.34
C PHE A 164 -20.11 10.77 -17.68
N VAL A 165 -21.40 10.70 -18.03
CA VAL A 165 -21.89 10.43 -19.40
C VAL A 165 -21.75 11.70 -20.23
#